data_AF-A0A2U2ZV37-F1
#
_entry.id   AF-A0A2U2ZV37-F1
#
_cell.length_a   1.000
_cell.length_b   1.000
_cell.length_c   1.000
_cell.angle_alpha   90.00
_cell.angle_beta   90.00
_cell.angle_gamma   90.00
#
_symmetry.space_group_name_H-M   'P 1'
#
loop_
_entity.id
_entity.type
_entity.pdbx_description
1 polymer ?
#
loop_
_entity_poly.entity_id
_entity_poly.type
_entity_poly.pdbx_seq_one_letter_code
_entity_poly.pdbx_strand_id
1 'polypeptide(L)'
;MHRRRRTALLLSAAIVAAPLLTACGSDAHPGAAAVVGGQRITVAQLETRVNEVRDAQRAAVADDAQYAQAITKTGTLTRDTLHGMVLDRVLHRAAEDAGVTVTRKEIQTMRAGLEQQAGGSKGLETAWLQQYGVAPERLDDNLRLQLEAQKLAAALGTETSQPAFWEALSKASKELDVDLNPRYGSWDVEKSSRVDAKTPWVREVTASGTQQTA
;
A
#
# COMPACT_ATOMS: atom_id res chain seq x y z
N MET A 1 -70.76 -24.20 -42.64
CA MET A 1 -71.49 -22.95 -42.34
C MET A 1 -70.67 -22.08 -41.42
N HIS A 2 -70.55 -20.80 -41.75
CA HIS A 2 -69.83 -19.76 -41.03
C HIS A 2 -70.20 -19.65 -39.55
N ARG A 3 -69.23 -19.28 -38.69
CA ARG A 3 -69.26 -17.99 -37.99
C ARG A 3 -67.94 -17.69 -37.26
N ARG A 4 -67.27 -16.65 -37.78
CA ARG A 4 -66.34 -15.81 -37.03
C ARG A 4 -67.05 -15.27 -35.79
N ARG A 5 -66.36 -15.26 -34.64
CA ARG A 5 -66.52 -14.18 -33.66
C ARG A 5 -65.13 -13.73 -33.20
N ARG A 6 -64.83 -12.50 -33.60
CA ARG A 6 -63.73 -11.68 -33.11
C ARG A 6 -64.18 -11.12 -31.76
N THR A 7 -63.34 -11.22 -30.76
CA THR A 7 -63.43 -10.37 -29.56
C THR A 7 -62.01 -9.99 -29.22
N ALA A 8 -61.71 -8.72 -29.48
CA ALA A 8 -60.47 -8.06 -29.13
C ALA A 8 -60.37 -7.97 -27.61
N LEU A 9 -59.24 -8.39 -27.04
CA LEU A 9 -58.81 -7.95 -25.73
C LEU A 9 -57.59 -7.06 -25.95
N LEU A 10 -57.81 -5.77 -25.72
CA LEU A 10 -56.78 -4.76 -25.53
C LEU A 10 -56.37 -4.78 -24.04
N LEU A 11 -55.16 -4.26 -23.76
CA LEU A 11 -54.61 -3.85 -22.46
C LEU A 11 -53.99 -5.01 -21.66
N SER A 12 -52.72 -5.03 -21.22
CA SER A 12 -51.83 -3.93 -20.84
C SER A 12 -50.37 -4.37 -20.96
N ALA A 13 -49.55 -3.66 -21.72
CA ALA A 13 -48.10 -3.81 -21.67
C ALA A 13 -47.58 -3.05 -20.44
N ALA A 14 -47.42 -3.74 -19.31
CA ALA A 14 -46.63 -3.24 -18.20
C ALA A 14 -45.16 -3.30 -18.61
N ILE A 15 -44.63 -2.18 -19.11
CA ILE A 15 -43.19 -2.00 -19.26
C ILE A 15 -42.66 -1.87 -17.83
N VAL A 16 -42.19 -3.00 -17.29
CA VAL A 16 -41.34 -3.00 -16.10
C VAL A 16 -40.03 -2.36 -16.53
N ALA A 17 -39.93 -1.04 -16.34
CA ALA A 17 -38.66 -0.36 -16.35
C ALA A 17 -37.88 -0.88 -15.14
N ALA A 18 -37.14 -1.97 -15.33
CA ALA A 18 -36.07 -2.32 -14.42
C ALA A 18 -35.13 -1.11 -14.39
N PRO A 19 -34.83 -0.52 -13.22
CA PRO A 19 -33.69 0.37 -13.13
C PRO A 19 -32.48 -0.53 -13.39
N LEU A 20 -32.03 -0.57 -14.64
CA LEU A 20 -30.67 -0.96 -14.95
C LEU A 20 -29.83 0.07 -14.21
N LEU A 21 -29.41 -0.28 -12.99
CA LEU A 21 -28.25 0.29 -12.35
C LEU A 21 -27.08 -0.05 -13.27
N THR A 22 -26.94 0.75 -14.34
CA THR A 22 -25.70 0.89 -15.07
C THR A 22 -24.74 1.49 -14.06
N ALA A 23 -24.15 0.63 -13.24
CA ALA A 23 -22.90 0.90 -12.58
C ALA A 23 -21.89 1.08 -13.72
N CYS A 24 -21.86 2.29 -14.28
CA CYS A 24 -20.77 2.79 -15.10
C CYS A 24 -19.58 3.04 -14.16
N GLY A 25 -19.14 1.99 -13.46
CA GLY A 25 -17.81 1.88 -12.90
C GLY A 25 -17.07 0.97 -13.85
N SER A 26 -16.47 1.56 -14.89
CA SER A 26 -15.57 0.92 -15.83
C SER A 26 -14.25 0.53 -15.15
N ASP A 27 -14.31 -0.07 -13.97
CA ASP A 27 -13.17 -0.66 -13.30
C ASP A 27 -13.18 -2.15 -13.63
N ALA A 28 -12.09 -2.63 -14.21
CA ALA A 28 -11.88 -4.05 -14.48
C ALA A 28 -11.93 -4.92 -13.20
N HIS A 29 -11.98 -4.30 -12.01
CA HIS A 29 -11.87 -4.96 -10.71
C HIS A 29 -12.79 -4.30 -9.63
N PRO A 30 -14.12 -4.50 -9.65
CA PRO A 30 -15.06 -3.82 -8.73
C PRO A 30 -14.73 -4.10 -7.26
N GLY A 31 -14.34 -3.07 -6.50
CA GLY A 31 -13.95 -3.18 -5.09
C GLY A 31 -12.44 -3.41 -4.85
N ALA A 32 -11.60 -3.38 -5.88
CA ALA A 32 -10.15 -3.32 -5.74
C ALA A 32 -9.66 -1.87 -5.68
N ALA A 33 -8.72 -1.60 -4.78
CA ALA A 33 -7.89 -0.41 -4.81
C ALA A 33 -6.68 -0.59 -5.74
N ALA A 34 -6.13 -1.80 -5.81
CA ALA A 34 -5.12 -2.20 -6.78
C ALA A 34 -5.18 -3.71 -7.05
N VAL A 35 -4.57 -4.15 -8.14
CA VAL A 35 -4.28 -5.53 -8.48
C VAL A 35 -2.78 -5.64 -8.71
N VAL A 36 -2.15 -6.63 -8.08
CA VAL A 36 -0.71 -6.86 -8.13
C VAL A 36 -0.49 -8.36 -8.24
N GLY A 37 0.06 -8.81 -9.36
CA GLY A 37 0.29 -10.23 -9.68
C GLY A 37 -1.01 -11.03 -9.78
N GLY A 38 -2.09 -10.40 -10.27
CA GLY A 38 -3.44 -10.99 -10.26
C GLY A 38 -4.10 -11.04 -8.87
N GLN A 39 -3.39 -10.65 -7.79
CA GLN A 39 -3.94 -10.58 -6.45
C GLN A 39 -4.49 -9.19 -6.14
N ARG A 40 -5.68 -9.13 -5.56
CA ARG A 40 -6.35 -7.86 -5.27
C ARG A 40 -5.85 -7.27 -3.94
N ILE A 41 -5.66 -5.96 -3.92
CA ILE A 41 -5.72 -5.12 -2.72
C ILE A 41 -7.13 -4.54 -2.74
N THR A 42 -7.98 -4.99 -1.83
CA THR A 42 -9.36 -4.50 -1.75
C THR A 42 -9.43 -3.11 -1.12
N VAL A 43 -10.50 -2.38 -1.42
CA VAL A 43 -10.80 -1.09 -0.78
C VAL A 43 -10.92 -1.25 0.73
N ALA A 44 -11.61 -2.29 1.21
CA ALA A 44 -11.74 -2.57 2.63
C ALA A 44 -10.38 -2.83 3.30
N GLN A 45 -9.47 -3.55 2.61
CA GLN A 45 -8.11 -3.73 3.13
C GLN A 45 -7.38 -2.40 3.25
N LEU A 46 -7.43 -1.56 2.22
CA LEU A 46 -6.81 -0.23 2.23
C LEU A 46 -7.37 0.63 3.37
N GLU A 47 -8.70 0.72 3.49
CA GLU A 47 -9.37 1.49 4.54
C GLU A 47 -8.99 0.99 5.93
N THR A 48 -8.86 -0.33 6.12
CA THR A 48 -8.36 -0.90 7.37
C THR A 48 -6.97 -0.33 7.71
N ARG A 49 -6.02 -0.32 6.76
CA ARG A 49 -4.64 0.17 7.03
C ARG A 49 -4.62 1.66 7.30
N VAL A 50 -5.46 2.44 6.62
CA VAL A 50 -5.63 3.86 6.90
C VAL A 50 -6.16 4.07 8.32
N ASN A 51 -7.16 3.31 8.74
CA ASN A 51 -7.74 3.40 10.08
C ASN A 51 -6.75 3.01 11.17
N GLU A 52 -5.96 1.95 10.98
CA GLU A 52 -4.88 1.56 11.91
C GLU A 52 -3.93 2.75 12.19
N VAL A 53 -3.55 3.50 11.16
CA VAL A 53 -2.71 4.71 11.30
C VAL A 53 -3.46 5.83 12.01
N ARG A 54 -4.73 6.06 11.66
CA ARG A 54 -5.57 7.12 12.25
C ARG A 54 -5.83 6.89 13.73
N ASP A 55 -6.09 5.65 14.11
CA ASP A 55 -6.34 5.24 15.49
C ASP A 55 -5.06 5.35 16.32
N ALA A 56 -3.93 4.90 15.76
CA ALA A 56 -2.63 5.08 16.39
C ALA A 56 -2.27 6.56 16.56
N GLN A 57 -2.52 7.41 15.56
CA GLN A 57 -2.33 8.87 15.65
C GLN A 57 -3.21 9.49 16.72
N ARG A 58 -4.49 9.07 16.80
CA ARG A 58 -5.43 9.55 17.82
C ARG A 58 -4.97 9.18 19.22
N ALA A 59 -4.49 7.96 19.41
CA ALA A 59 -3.98 7.49 20.69
C ALA A 59 -2.66 8.17 21.10
N ALA A 60 -1.91 8.74 20.15
CA ALA A 60 -0.62 9.38 20.38
C ALA A 60 -0.70 10.87 20.75
N VAL A 61 -1.88 11.50 20.71
CA VAL A 61 -2.06 12.93 20.98
C VAL A 61 -3.03 13.16 22.14
N ALA A 62 -2.80 14.23 22.92
CA ALA A 62 -3.55 14.49 24.14
C ALA A 62 -4.91 15.17 23.91
N ASP A 63 -5.06 15.93 22.82
CA ASP A 63 -6.23 16.76 22.57
C ASP A 63 -6.69 16.74 21.09
N ASP A 64 -7.93 17.20 20.89
CA ASP A 64 -8.58 17.21 19.58
C ASP A 64 -7.93 18.18 18.59
N ALA A 65 -7.30 19.25 19.07
CA ALA A 65 -6.65 20.24 18.21
C ALA A 65 -5.35 19.69 17.61
N GLN A 66 -4.58 18.93 18.40
CA GLN A 66 -3.40 18.20 17.94
C GLN A 66 -3.78 17.09 16.97
N TYR A 67 -4.87 16.37 17.24
CA TYR A 67 -5.38 15.36 16.32
C TYR A 67 -5.79 15.98 14.98
N ALA A 68 -6.54 17.08 14.99
CA ALA A 68 -6.94 17.79 13.76
C ALA A 68 -5.73 18.24 12.92
N GLN A 69 -4.64 18.67 13.57
CA GLN A 69 -3.39 18.99 12.89
C GLN A 69 -2.73 17.75 12.25
N ALA A 70 -2.72 16.61 12.95
CA ALA A 70 -2.20 15.35 12.40
C ALA A 70 -3.00 14.89 11.16
N ILE A 71 -4.33 14.99 11.20
CA ILE A 71 -5.20 14.69 10.04
C ILE A 71 -4.92 15.64 8.87
N THR A 72 -4.77 16.94 9.13
CA THR A 72 -4.49 17.94 8.08
C THR A 72 -3.18 17.66 7.35
N LYS A 73 -2.15 17.20 8.09
CA LYS A 73 -0.82 16.86 7.52
C LYS A 73 -0.81 15.58 6.68
N THR A 74 -1.92 14.86 6.63
CA THR A 74 -2.02 13.50 6.07
C THR A 74 -3.19 13.39 5.09
N GLY A 75 -3.48 14.47 4.36
CA GLY A 75 -4.50 14.47 3.28
C GLY A 75 -4.21 13.47 2.15
N THR A 76 -2.96 13.01 2.01
CA THR A 76 -2.55 11.98 1.04
C THR A 76 -2.50 10.57 1.62
N LEU A 77 -2.84 10.37 2.91
CA LEU A 77 -2.61 9.11 3.63
C LEU A 77 -3.16 7.90 2.88
N THR A 78 -4.41 7.95 2.40
CA THR A 78 -5.02 6.82 1.70
C THR A 78 -4.25 6.43 0.44
N ARG A 79 -3.79 7.42 -0.33
CA ARG A 79 -2.95 7.16 -1.52
C ARG A 79 -1.61 6.59 -1.11
N ASP A 80 -0.95 7.21 -0.14
CA ASP A 80 0.39 6.82 0.31
C ASP A 80 0.39 5.41 0.92
N THR A 81 -0.66 5.05 1.68
CA THR A 81 -0.89 3.70 2.19
C THR A 81 -1.05 2.70 1.05
N LEU A 82 -1.85 3.01 0.02
CA LEU A 82 -2.01 2.11 -1.13
C LEU A 82 -0.68 1.91 -1.87
N HIS A 83 0.06 3.00 -2.13
CA HIS A 83 1.36 2.94 -2.78
C HIS A 83 2.35 2.10 -1.94
N GLY A 84 2.33 2.23 -0.61
CA GLY A 84 3.13 1.39 0.29
C GLY A 84 2.76 -0.09 0.20
N MET A 85 1.47 -0.43 0.15
CA MET A 85 1.01 -1.83 0.02
C MET A 85 1.39 -2.44 -1.34
N VAL A 86 1.39 -1.64 -2.40
CA VAL A 86 1.84 -2.07 -3.74
C VAL A 86 3.37 -2.24 -3.74
N LEU A 87 4.10 -1.28 -3.19
CA LEU A 87 5.56 -1.35 -3.08
C LEU A 87 6.03 -2.58 -2.29
N ASP A 88 5.33 -2.93 -1.21
CA ASP A 88 5.61 -4.14 -0.43
C ASP A 88 5.63 -5.40 -1.31
N ARG A 89 4.59 -5.58 -2.12
CA ARG A 89 4.50 -6.72 -3.05
C ARG A 89 5.58 -6.67 -4.14
N VAL A 90 5.86 -5.49 -4.69
CA VAL A 90 6.88 -5.31 -5.73
C VAL A 90 8.28 -5.62 -5.20
N LEU A 91 8.60 -5.13 -4.00
CA LEU A 91 9.91 -5.33 -3.40
C LEU A 91 10.09 -6.77 -2.94
N HIS A 92 9.04 -7.39 -2.39
CA HIS A 92 9.06 -8.80 -2.06
C HIS A 92 9.31 -9.66 -3.30
N ARG A 93 8.62 -9.38 -4.41
CA ARG A 93 8.85 -10.06 -5.70
C ARG A 93 10.29 -9.89 -6.19
N ALA A 94 10.82 -8.68 -6.16
CA ALA A 94 12.21 -8.41 -6.58
C ALA A 94 13.22 -9.14 -5.68
N ALA A 95 12.96 -9.24 -4.37
CA ALA A 95 13.77 -10.02 -3.45
C ALA A 95 13.72 -11.51 -3.80
N GLU A 96 12.53 -12.08 -4.06
CA GLU A 96 12.38 -13.47 -4.50
C GLU A 96 13.13 -13.76 -5.81
N ASP A 97 13.03 -12.88 -6.80
CA ASP A 97 13.72 -13.01 -8.09
C ASP A 97 15.26 -12.98 -7.93
N ALA A 98 15.76 -12.32 -6.89
CA ALA A 98 17.17 -12.28 -6.52
C ALA A 98 17.59 -13.40 -5.54
N GLY A 99 16.68 -14.31 -5.18
CA GLY A 99 16.93 -15.38 -4.20
C GLY A 99 17.13 -14.87 -2.76
N VAL A 100 16.66 -13.66 -2.47
CA VAL A 100 16.74 -13.03 -1.15
C VAL A 100 15.55 -13.47 -0.31
N THR A 101 15.82 -13.89 0.92
CA THR A 101 14.80 -14.22 1.92
C THR A 101 15.08 -13.49 3.22
N VAL A 102 14.04 -13.17 3.99
CA VAL A 102 14.15 -12.57 5.32
C VAL A 102 13.53 -13.51 6.34
N THR A 103 14.26 -13.77 7.41
CA THR A 103 13.82 -14.64 8.50
C THR A 103 13.20 -13.83 9.63
N ARG A 104 12.32 -14.47 10.40
CA ARG A 104 11.79 -13.87 11.64
C ARG A 104 12.88 -13.45 12.61
N LYS A 105 13.98 -14.20 12.69
CA LYS A 105 15.11 -13.88 13.57
C LYS A 105 15.76 -12.55 13.18
N GLU A 106 15.96 -12.30 11.88
CA GLU A 106 16.51 -11.02 11.39
C GLU A 106 15.60 -9.85 11.75
N ILE A 107 14.28 -10.00 11.55
CA ILE A 107 13.29 -8.97 11.91
C ILE A 107 13.37 -8.63 13.40
N GLN A 108 13.35 -9.64 14.26
CA GLN A 108 13.41 -9.41 15.72
C GLN A 108 14.76 -8.85 16.16
N THR A 109 15.86 -9.21 15.49
CA THR A 109 17.19 -8.65 15.77
C THR A 109 17.24 -7.16 15.40
N MET A 110 16.72 -6.80 14.21
CA MET A 110 16.61 -5.40 13.79
C MET A 110 15.72 -4.60 14.74
N ARG A 111 14.54 -5.15 15.09
CA ARG A 111 13.60 -4.54 16.03
C ARG A 111 14.27 -4.24 17.37
N ALA A 112 14.93 -5.23 17.96
CA ALA A 112 15.60 -5.05 19.25
C ALA A 112 16.68 -3.96 19.20
N GLY A 113 17.45 -3.87 18.11
CA GLY A 113 18.44 -2.80 17.92
C GLY A 113 17.80 -1.41 17.80
N LEU A 114 16.68 -1.29 17.10
CA LEU A 114 15.93 -0.04 16.96
C LEU A 114 15.23 0.36 18.27
N GLU A 115 14.71 -0.60 19.03
CA GLU A 115 14.13 -0.35 20.35
C GLU A 115 15.17 0.19 21.33
N GLN A 116 16.40 -0.34 21.32
CA GLN A 116 17.48 0.21 22.14
C GLN A 116 17.78 1.67 21.81
N GLN A 117 17.76 2.03 20.53
CA GLN A 117 18.00 3.41 20.07
C GLN A 117 16.83 4.35 20.39
N ALA A 118 15.60 3.84 20.29
CA ALA A 118 14.38 4.63 20.48
C ALA A 118 13.91 4.70 21.95
N GLY A 119 14.62 4.10 22.90
CA GLY A 119 14.25 4.07 24.32
C GLY A 119 13.15 3.06 24.66
N GLY A 120 12.97 2.02 23.85
CA GLY A 120 12.06 0.89 24.03
C GLY A 120 11.01 0.74 22.92
N SER A 121 10.19 -0.32 23.01
CA SER A 121 9.11 -0.64 22.04
C SER A 121 8.23 0.56 21.74
N LYS A 122 7.78 1.26 22.79
CA LYS A 122 6.84 2.37 22.62
C LYS A 122 7.48 3.58 21.93
N GLY A 123 8.75 3.84 22.21
CA GLY A 123 9.51 4.88 21.54
C GLY A 123 9.67 4.58 20.05
N LEU A 124 9.99 3.33 19.70
CA LEU A 124 10.10 2.87 18.33
C LEU A 124 8.77 3.01 17.56
N GLU A 125 7.68 2.48 18.14
CA GLU A 125 6.33 2.57 17.56
C GLU A 125 5.92 4.03 17.30
N THR A 126 6.18 4.92 18.27
CA THR A 126 5.84 6.34 18.14
C THR A 126 6.66 7.02 17.05
N ALA A 127 7.96 6.73 16.99
CA ALA A 127 8.84 7.27 15.96
C ALA A 127 8.40 6.82 14.56
N TRP A 128 8.12 5.53 14.37
CA TRP A 128 7.69 4.99 13.08
C TRP A 128 6.33 5.54 12.63
N LEU A 129 5.39 5.66 13.56
CA LEU A 129 4.09 6.27 13.28
C LEU A 129 4.22 7.72 12.84
N GLN A 130 5.04 8.51 13.53
CA GLN A 130 5.20 9.94 13.24
C GLN A 130 5.99 10.21 11.96
N GLN A 131 7.06 9.45 11.73
CA GLN A 131 7.96 9.67 10.60
C GLN A 131 7.46 9.03 9.31
N TYR A 132 6.87 7.83 9.41
CA TYR A 132 6.53 7.01 8.25
C TYR A 132 5.05 6.66 8.13
N GLY A 133 4.22 7.02 9.11
CA GLY A 133 2.81 6.65 9.10
C GLY A 133 2.59 5.14 9.22
N VAL A 134 3.50 4.43 9.88
CA VAL A 134 3.38 2.98 10.10
C VAL A 134 2.70 2.74 11.45
N ALA A 135 1.54 2.09 11.44
CA ALA A 135 0.86 1.71 12.66
C ALA A 135 1.68 0.67 13.47
N PRO A 136 1.60 0.65 14.81
CA PRO A 136 2.38 -0.27 15.65
C PRO A 136 2.26 -1.75 15.23
N GLU A 137 1.05 -2.19 14.88
CA GLU A 137 0.77 -3.55 14.42
C GLU A 137 1.37 -3.90 13.05
N ARG A 138 1.79 -2.90 12.27
CA ARG A 138 2.46 -3.04 10.97
C ARG A 138 3.96 -2.87 11.04
N LEU A 139 4.51 -2.67 12.24
CA LEU A 139 5.94 -2.42 12.41
C LEU A 139 6.78 -3.61 11.90
N ASP A 140 6.47 -4.84 12.32
CA ASP A 140 7.24 -6.02 11.89
C ASP A 140 7.18 -6.25 10.37
N ASP A 141 6.02 -6.02 9.75
CA ASP A 141 5.86 -6.06 8.29
C ASP A 141 6.74 -5.01 7.60
N ASN A 142 6.77 -3.79 8.15
CA ASN A 142 7.62 -2.72 7.63
C ASN A 142 9.12 -3.03 7.83
N LEU A 143 9.52 -3.64 8.94
CA LEU A 143 10.91 -4.05 9.19
C LEU A 143 11.33 -5.19 8.26
N ARG A 144 10.45 -6.16 7.97
CA ARG A 144 10.69 -7.17 6.94
C ARG A 144 11.01 -6.50 5.60
N LEU A 145 10.18 -5.55 5.20
CA LEU A 145 10.33 -4.83 3.94
C LEU A 145 11.65 -4.04 3.88
N GLN A 146 12.08 -3.43 5.00
CA GLN A 146 13.41 -2.80 5.11
C GLN A 146 14.56 -3.79 4.95
N LEU A 147 14.45 -4.99 5.52
CA LEU A 147 15.46 -6.03 5.38
C LEU A 147 15.50 -6.60 3.96
N GLU A 148 14.35 -6.78 3.32
CA GLU A 148 14.29 -7.19 1.92
C GLU A 148 14.98 -6.15 1.02
N ALA A 149 14.74 -4.86 1.24
CA ALA A 149 15.37 -3.79 0.47
C ALA A 149 16.90 -3.81 0.62
N GLN A 150 17.40 -3.93 1.85
CA GLN A 150 18.84 -3.99 2.13
C GLN A 150 19.50 -5.21 1.48
N LYS A 151 18.90 -6.38 1.66
CA LYS A 151 19.45 -7.64 1.16
C LYS A 151 19.36 -7.71 -0.36
N LEU A 152 18.31 -7.14 -0.96
CA LEU A 152 18.21 -6.99 -2.41
C LEU A 152 19.32 -6.07 -2.93
N ALA A 153 19.53 -4.90 -2.33
CA ALA A 153 20.62 -4.00 -2.73
C ALA A 153 21.99 -4.68 -2.64
N ALA A 154 22.25 -5.40 -1.54
CA ALA A 154 23.48 -6.17 -1.36
C ALA A 154 23.64 -7.29 -2.41
N ALA A 155 22.57 -8.04 -2.70
CA ALA A 155 22.58 -9.10 -3.72
C ALA A 155 22.85 -8.56 -5.13
N LEU A 156 22.40 -7.32 -5.40
CA LEU A 156 22.64 -6.62 -6.66
C LEU A 156 23.99 -5.89 -6.71
N GLY A 157 24.76 -5.86 -5.62
CA GLY A 157 26.00 -5.09 -5.52
C GLY A 157 25.77 -3.58 -5.68
N THR A 158 24.66 -3.06 -5.15
CA THR A 158 24.24 -1.66 -5.29
C THR A 158 23.69 -1.10 -3.98
N GLU A 159 23.21 0.15 -4.01
CA GLU A 159 22.55 0.82 -2.88
C GLU A 159 21.08 1.12 -3.20
N THR A 160 20.21 1.27 -2.18
CA THR A 160 18.78 1.58 -2.39
C THR A 160 18.55 2.97 -3.02
N SER A 161 19.57 3.83 -3.02
CA SER A 161 19.58 5.13 -3.68
C SER A 161 19.97 5.07 -5.16
N GLN A 162 20.53 3.94 -5.62
CA GLN A 162 21.11 3.83 -6.96
C GLN A 162 20.10 3.34 -8.01
N PRO A 163 20.26 3.73 -9.29
CA PRO A 163 19.34 3.34 -10.35
C PRO A 163 19.15 1.82 -10.50
N ALA A 164 20.21 1.03 -10.30
CA ALA A 164 20.15 -0.43 -10.45
C ALA A 164 19.15 -1.09 -9.48
N PHE A 165 19.01 -0.56 -8.26
CA PHE A 165 18.00 -1.03 -7.30
C PHE A 165 16.58 -0.76 -7.82
N TRP A 166 16.34 0.45 -8.32
CA TRP A 166 15.03 0.84 -8.84
C TRP A 166 14.70 0.14 -10.16
N GLU A 167 15.70 -0.21 -10.97
CA GLU A 167 15.53 -1.04 -12.17
C GLU A 167 15.02 -2.45 -11.81
N ALA A 168 15.56 -3.06 -10.74
CA ALA A 168 15.08 -4.35 -10.25
C ALA A 168 13.60 -4.26 -9.79
N LEU A 169 13.22 -3.19 -9.09
CA LEU A 169 11.82 -2.97 -8.70
C LEU A 169 10.93 -2.67 -9.92
N SER A 170 11.41 -1.94 -10.92
CA SER A 170 10.74 -1.74 -12.21
C SER A 170 10.49 -3.05 -12.94
N LYS A 171 11.46 -3.95 -12.95
CA LYS A 171 11.30 -5.29 -13.53
C LYS A 171 10.22 -6.08 -12.79
N ALA A 172 10.31 -6.19 -11.47
CA ALA A 172 9.33 -6.90 -10.65
C ALA A 172 7.91 -6.31 -10.78
N SER A 173 7.79 -4.98 -10.82
CA SER A 173 6.51 -4.31 -11.01
C SER A 173 5.87 -4.61 -12.37
N LYS A 174 6.67 -4.78 -13.43
CA LYS A 174 6.17 -5.18 -14.75
C LYS A 174 5.74 -6.63 -14.78
N GLU A 175 6.51 -7.52 -14.15
CA GLU A 175 6.15 -8.94 -14.02
C GLU A 175 4.86 -9.15 -13.22
N LEU A 176 4.62 -8.28 -12.22
CA LEU A 176 3.39 -8.30 -11.43
C LEU A 176 2.19 -7.64 -12.13
N ASP A 177 2.34 -7.00 -13.28
CA ASP A 177 1.22 -6.31 -13.95
C ASP A 177 0.40 -5.43 -12.98
N VAL A 178 1.07 -4.48 -12.35
CA VAL A 178 0.44 -3.62 -11.32
C VAL A 178 -0.60 -2.70 -11.94
N ASP A 179 -1.85 -2.86 -11.51
CA ASP A 179 -3.01 -2.05 -11.93
C ASP A 179 -3.62 -1.35 -10.70
N LEU A 180 -3.67 -0.01 -10.71
CA LEU A 180 -4.27 0.79 -9.65
C LEU A 180 -5.63 1.31 -10.08
N ASN A 181 -6.60 1.31 -9.16
CA ASN A 181 -7.85 1.99 -9.42
C ASN A 181 -7.59 3.49 -9.63
N PRO A 182 -8.02 4.10 -10.76
CA PRO A 182 -7.71 5.48 -11.11
C PRO A 182 -8.06 6.51 -10.05
N ARG A 183 -9.04 6.23 -9.18
CA ARG A 183 -9.42 7.12 -8.07
C ARG A 183 -8.30 7.32 -7.04
N TYR A 184 -7.33 6.42 -6.99
CA TYR A 184 -6.16 6.50 -6.12
C TYR A 184 -4.90 6.98 -6.85
N GLY A 185 -5.02 7.36 -8.13
CA GLY A 185 -3.90 7.83 -8.94
C GLY A 185 -3.27 6.72 -9.79
N SER A 186 -2.02 6.97 -10.20
CA SER A 186 -1.26 6.08 -11.07
C SER A 186 -0.06 5.49 -10.34
N TRP A 187 0.29 4.26 -10.69
CA TRP A 187 1.52 3.63 -10.22
C TRP A 187 2.66 3.84 -11.21
N ASP A 188 3.79 4.28 -10.69
CA ASP A 188 5.06 4.38 -11.40
C ASP A 188 6.13 4.17 -10.34
N VAL A 189 6.83 3.02 -10.37
CA VAL A 189 7.76 2.68 -9.29
C VAL A 189 8.96 3.62 -9.23
N GLU A 190 9.41 4.15 -10.37
CA GLU A 190 10.51 5.11 -10.43
C GLU A 190 10.10 6.48 -9.89
N LYS A 191 8.88 6.95 -10.18
CA LYS A 191 8.36 8.23 -9.64
C LYS A 191 7.84 8.11 -8.21
N SER A 192 7.25 6.97 -7.84
CA SER A 192 6.81 6.68 -6.47
C SER A 192 7.98 6.71 -5.51
N SER A 193 9.18 6.34 -5.97
CA SER A 193 10.42 6.49 -5.22
C SER A 193 10.87 7.94 -5.00
N ARG A 194 10.51 8.87 -5.91
CA ARG A 194 11.13 10.20 -6.01
C ARG A 194 10.27 11.33 -5.45
N VAL A 195 8.94 11.28 -5.55
CA VAL A 195 8.14 12.50 -5.34
C VAL A 195 6.82 12.29 -4.57
N ASP A 196 6.20 11.09 -4.61
CA ASP A 196 4.80 10.96 -4.17
C ASP A 196 4.54 9.98 -3.04
N ALA A 197 5.25 8.86 -2.96
CA ALA A 197 5.19 8.02 -1.78
C ALA A 197 6.28 8.54 -0.83
N LYS A 198 5.88 9.12 0.30
CA LYS A 198 6.80 9.28 1.42
C LYS A 198 7.16 7.88 1.94
N THR A 199 8.04 7.18 1.23
CA THR A 199 8.76 5.99 1.71
C THR A 199 10.22 6.34 2.04
N PRO A 200 10.50 7.39 2.86
CA PRO A 200 11.87 7.71 3.23
C PRO A 200 12.55 6.54 3.94
N TRP A 201 11.83 5.65 4.61
CA TRP A 201 12.40 4.45 5.22
C TRP A 201 13.16 3.56 4.24
N VAL A 202 12.83 3.51 2.94
CA VAL A 202 13.63 2.74 1.95
C VAL A 202 15.00 3.39 1.71
N ARG A 203 15.03 4.73 1.73
CA ARG A 203 16.22 5.54 1.45
C ARG A 203 17.10 5.76 2.68
N GLU A 204 16.48 5.91 3.85
CA GLU A 204 17.18 6.20 5.12
C GLU A 204 17.94 5.00 5.67
N VAL A 205 17.55 3.77 5.31
CA VAL A 205 18.22 2.55 5.76
C VAL A 205 19.69 2.47 5.31
N THR A 206 20.06 3.05 4.16
CA THR A 206 21.48 3.16 3.74
C THR A 206 22.23 4.27 4.50
N ALA A 207 21.54 5.34 4.91
CA ALA A 207 22.17 6.45 5.63
C ALA A 207 22.57 6.03 7.05
N SER A 208 21.76 5.21 7.73
CA SER A 208 22.08 4.68 9.06
C SER A 208 23.19 3.62 9.05
N GLY A 209 23.46 2.98 7.90
CA GLY A 209 24.54 1.98 7.76
C GLY A 209 25.93 2.58 7.54
N THR A 210 26.05 3.84 7.11
CA THR A 210 27.33 4.48 6.77
C THR A 210 27.94 5.29 7.93
N GLN A 211 27.25 5.46 9.05
CA GLN A 211 27.72 6.27 10.17
C GLN A 211 28.41 5.43 11.26
N GLN A 212 29.41 4.64 10.87
CA GLN A 212 30.40 4.12 11.81
C GLN A 212 31.75 3.89 11.14
N THR A 213 32.46 4.98 10.89
CA THR A 213 33.94 5.08 10.92
C THR A 213 34.34 6.54 10.71
N ALA A 214 34.70 7.21 11.81
CA ALA A 214 35.68 8.27 11.84
C ALA A 214 36.40 8.18 13.19
#